data_AF-A0AAV2BU46-F1
#
_entry.id   AF-A0AAV2BU46-F1
#
_cell.length_a   1.000
_cell.length_b   1.000
_cell.length_c   1.000
_cell.angle_alpha   90.00
_cell.angle_beta   90.00
_cell.angle_gamma   90.00
#
_symmetry.space_group_name_H-M   'P 1'
#
loop_
_entity.id
_entity.type
_entity.pdbx_description
1 polymer ?
#
loop_
_entity_poly.entity_id
_entity_poly.type
_entity_poly.pdbx_seq_one_letter_code
_entity_poly.pdbx_strand_id
1 'polypeptide(L)'
;MVRILAENISRINPSPGRNNLRIIAKKVVARYPETFEDRCGDSIIGGCSTLMKKIEHCLENRNRRKDFSDLFEIKPNDSKIKKTSRNSYACSNWQPNQLPDGESKASQLQHKNFLLKEHKKLVRDEETIKQLMITTYASQRYTINSKNSVKVIKEEWPTLFETDYFINHAALLLGRQSICDTICNNIISKGKIIYDFFKTMQNNSTVSKCLNVIESAKVQLESTIPEIFGGILLIPAFFGEEENALFQINMDPVSTTELEINQERLTPFISTSGLITNECPHNFVEYSASNVFSAYEEVLQFLTHNNLFFQIQKAN
;
A
#
# COMPACT_ATOMS: atom_id res chain seq x y z
N MET A 1 -14.39 -0.56 23.44
CA MET A 1 -14.10 -1.46 24.58
C MET A 1 -12.73 -2.14 24.49
N VAL A 2 -12.45 -3.00 23.50
CA VAL A 2 -11.16 -3.75 23.42
C VAL A 2 -9.93 -2.84 23.37
N ARG A 3 -10.01 -1.69 22.69
CA ARG A 3 -8.93 -0.69 22.66
C ARG A 3 -8.60 -0.12 24.05
N ILE A 4 -9.60 0.19 24.87
CA ILE A 4 -9.43 0.70 26.25
C ILE A 4 -8.78 -0.37 27.13
N LEU A 5 -9.24 -1.62 27.00
CA LEU A 5 -8.64 -2.75 27.70
C LEU A 5 -7.18 -2.94 27.30
N ALA A 6 -6.86 -2.94 26.01
CA ALA A 6 -5.49 -3.04 25.51
C ALA A 6 -4.61 -1.87 25.99
N GLU A 7 -5.17 -0.65 26.09
CA GLU A 7 -4.46 0.51 26.63
C GLU A 7 -4.09 0.31 28.11
N ASN A 8 -5.03 -0.13 28.93
CA ASN A 8 -4.78 -0.41 30.34
C ASN A 8 -3.76 -1.53 30.54
N ILE A 9 -3.83 -2.59 29.74
CA ILE A 9 -2.84 -3.67 29.73
C ILE A 9 -1.46 -3.10 29.38
N SER A 10 -1.37 -2.30 28.31
CA SER A 10 -0.14 -1.71 27.80
C SER A 10 0.52 -0.74 28.80
N ARG A 11 -0.25 -0.07 29.66
CA ARG A 11 0.29 0.78 30.74
C ARG A 11 0.99 -0.04 31.83
N ILE A 12 0.55 -1.29 32.07
CA ILE A 12 1.14 -2.18 33.08
C ILE A 12 2.29 -2.98 32.48
N ASN A 13 2.08 -3.55 31.29
CA ASN A 13 3.08 -4.29 30.54
C ASN A 13 2.94 -3.97 29.04
N PRO A 14 3.92 -3.29 28.43
CA PRO A 14 3.88 -2.93 27.00
C PRO A 14 3.91 -4.14 26.05
N SER A 15 4.48 -5.29 26.47
CA SER A 15 4.61 -6.50 25.64
C SER A 15 4.22 -7.76 26.44
N PRO A 16 2.93 -7.93 26.76
CA PRO A 16 2.46 -9.08 27.50
C PRO A 16 2.44 -10.33 26.60
N GLY A 17 3.02 -11.44 27.08
CA GLY A 17 2.98 -12.71 26.34
C GLY A 17 1.55 -13.26 26.18
N ARG A 18 1.34 -14.12 25.17
CA ARG A 18 0.01 -14.70 24.83
C ARG A 18 -0.69 -15.37 26.01
N ASN A 19 0.05 -16.00 26.93
CA ASN A 19 -0.53 -16.62 28.12
C ASN A 19 -1.23 -15.60 29.02
N ASN A 20 -0.64 -14.42 29.22
CA ASN A 20 -1.23 -13.35 30.02
C ASN A 20 -2.48 -12.79 29.33
N LEU A 21 -2.43 -12.59 28.01
CA LEU A 21 -3.58 -12.16 27.23
C LEU A 21 -4.73 -13.16 27.30
N ARG A 22 -4.44 -14.46 27.27
CA ARG A 22 -5.43 -15.53 27.43
C ARG A 22 -6.08 -15.49 28.83
N ILE A 23 -5.31 -15.28 29.89
CA ILE A 23 -5.84 -15.17 31.26
C ILE A 23 -6.77 -13.96 31.37
N ILE A 24 -6.36 -12.82 30.82
CA ILE A 24 -7.16 -11.60 30.84
C ILE A 24 -8.46 -11.78 30.06
N ALA A 25 -8.39 -12.33 28.85
CA ALA A 25 -9.57 -12.61 28.03
C ALA A 25 -10.55 -13.56 28.77
N LYS A 26 -10.04 -14.62 29.41
CA LYS A 26 -10.87 -15.51 30.25
C LYS A 26 -11.60 -14.78 31.36
N LYS A 27 -10.91 -13.90 32.10
CA LYS A 27 -11.53 -13.13 33.19
C LYS A 27 -12.61 -12.17 32.67
N VAL A 28 -12.36 -11.52 31.53
CA VAL A 28 -13.31 -10.57 30.94
C VAL A 28 -14.56 -11.28 30.42
N VAL A 29 -14.40 -12.40 29.71
CA VAL A 29 -15.54 -13.20 29.21
C VAL A 29 -16.32 -13.80 30.36
N ALA A 30 -15.65 -14.30 31.41
CA ALA A 30 -16.34 -14.81 32.60
C ALA A 30 -17.18 -13.73 33.32
N ARG A 31 -16.78 -12.46 33.21
CA ARG A 31 -17.50 -11.34 33.84
C ARG A 31 -18.65 -10.82 32.97
N TYR A 32 -18.53 -10.92 31.65
CA TYR A 32 -19.51 -10.41 30.68
C TYR A 32 -19.78 -11.45 29.57
N PRO A 33 -20.36 -12.62 29.90
CA PRO A 33 -20.45 -13.75 28.98
C PRO A 33 -21.24 -13.43 27.72
N GLU A 34 -22.39 -12.78 27.85
CA GLU A 34 -23.29 -12.43 26.73
C GLU A 34 -22.67 -11.39 25.77
N THR A 35 -21.74 -10.56 26.25
CA THR A 35 -21.13 -9.48 25.44
C THR A 35 -20.05 -10.00 24.48
N PHE A 36 -19.43 -11.13 24.82
CA PHE A 36 -18.26 -11.66 24.09
C PHE A 36 -18.51 -13.04 23.50
N GLU A 37 -19.76 -13.49 23.50
CA GLU A 37 -20.17 -14.75 22.89
C GLU A 37 -20.08 -14.66 21.36
N ASP A 38 -19.30 -15.55 20.75
CA ASP A 38 -19.16 -15.60 19.28
C ASP A 38 -20.12 -16.68 18.76
N ARG A 39 -21.31 -16.27 18.31
CA ARG A 39 -22.35 -17.16 17.78
C ARG A 39 -22.27 -17.24 16.26
N CYS A 40 -22.44 -18.44 15.71
CA CYS A 40 -22.72 -18.66 14.30
C CYS A 40 -23.92 -19.59 14.20
N GLY A 41 -25.04 -19.07 13.70
CA GLY A 41 -26.34 -19.73 13.86
C GLY A 41 -26.67 -19.94 15.35
N ASP A 42 -27.12 -21.13 15.70
CA ASP A 42 -27.45 -21.52 17.08
C ASP A 42 -26.25 -22.03 17.89
N SER A 43 -25.05 -22.04 17.32
CA SER A 43 -23.85 -22.59 17.96
C SER A 43 -22.90 -21.50 18.47
N ILE A 44 -22.42 -21.69 19.70
CA ILE A 44 -21.37 -20.86 20.30
C ILE A 44 -20.01 -21.38 19.83
N ILE A 45 -19.36 -20.64 18.94
CA ILE A 45 -18.10 -21.03 18.30
C ILE A 45 -16.89 -20.44 19.04
N GLY A 46 -17.08 -19.38 19.84
CA GLY A 46 -15.96 -18.74 20.51
C GLY A 46 -16.32 -17.61 21.46
N GLY A 47 -15.30 -16.81 21.78
CA GLY A 47 -15.43 -15.61 22.60
C GLY A 47 -14.12 -15.24 23.30
N CYS A 48 -13.56 -16.18 24.07
CA CYS A 48 -12.25 -16.01 24.70
C CYS A 48 -11.11 -15.88 23.68
N SER A 49 -11.07 -16.79 22.70
CA SER A 49 -10.06 -16.80 21.64
C SER A 49 -10.14 -15.55 20.76
N THR A 50 -11.36 -15.16 20.38
CA THR A 50 -11.65 -13.97 19.58
C THR A 50 -11.26 -12.69 20.31
N LEU A 51 -11.63 -12.55 21.59
CA LEU A 51 -11.24 -11.40 22.41
C LEU A 51 -9.72 -11.33 22.60
N MET A 52 -9.06 -12.45 22.90
CA MET A 52 -7.61 -12.52 23.03
C MET A 52 -6.91 -12.04 21.75
N LYS A 53 -7.31 -12.54 20.59
CA LYS A 53 -6.76 -12.11 19.28
C LYS A 53 -6.99 -10.63 19.05
N LYS A 54 -8.19 -10.10 19.35
CA LYS A 54 -8.49 -8.67 19.20
C LYS A 54 -7.60 -7.80 20.10
N ILE A 55 -7.31 -8.23 21.34
CA ILE A 55 -6.38 -7.52 22.25
C ILE A 55 -4.95 -7.59 21.71
N GLU A 56 -4.51 -8.77 21.27
CA GLU A 56 -3.18 -9.01 20.68
C GLU A 56 -2.94 -8.07 19.49
N HIS A 57 -3.88 -8.02 18.53
CA HIS A 57 -3.80 -7.09 17.40
C HIS A 57 -3.78 -5.62 17.80
N CYS A 58 -4.56 -5.22 18.83
CA CYS A 58 -4.52 -3.84 19.32
C CYS A 58 -3.15 -3.47 19.90
N LEU A 59 -2.52 -4.39 20.66
CA LEU A 59 -1.19 -4.19 21.25
C LEU A 59 -0.10 -4.18 20.18
N GLU A 60 -0.14 -5.11 19.23
CA GLU A 60 0.78 -5.16 18.10
C GLU A 60 0.70 -3.87 17.27
N ASN A 61 -0.50 -3.43 16.90
CA ASN A 61 -0.70 -2.19 16.15
C ASN A 61 -0.21 -0.96 16.91
N ARG A 62 -0.35 -0.93 18.25
CA ARG A 62 0.16 0.16 19.08
C ARG A 62 1.68 0.15 19.17
N ASN A 63 2.29 -1.03 19.33
CA ASN A 63 3.74 -1.18 19.37
C ASN A 63 4.40 -0.87 18.03
N ARG A 64 3.72 -1.13 16.89
CA ARG A 64 4.17 -0.68 15.57
C ARG A 64 4.39 0.84 15.49
N ARG A 65 3.63 1.66 16.22
CA ARG A 65 3.79 3.12 16.22
C ARG A 65 5.11 3.59 16.84
N LYS A 66 5.57 2.93 17.92
CA LYS A 66 6.85 3.23 18.57
C LYS A 66 8.03 2.86 17.67
N ASP A 67 7.90 1.73 16.97
CA ASP A 67 8.93 1.26 16.05
C ASP A 67 9.00 2.13 14.77
N PHE A 68 7.90 2.78 14.37
CA PHE A 68 7.89 3.73 13.25
C PHE A 68 8.57 5.06 13.59
N SER A 69 8.38 5.60 14.81
CA SER A 69 9.14 6.77 15.27
C SER A 69 10.66 6.48 15.34
N ASP A 70 11.05 5.26 15.72
CA ASP A 70 12.46 4.83 15.75
C ASP A 70 13.07 4.61 14.34
N LEU A 71 12.24 4.50 13.29
CA LEU A 71 12.73 4.45 11.91
C LEU A 71 13.26 5.82 11.46
N PHE A 72 12.62 6.90 11.90
CA PHE A 72 12.99 8.30 11.58
C PHE A 72 13.99 8.91 12.56
N GLU A 73 14.22 8.32 13.74
CA GLU A 73 15.37 8.70 14.58
C GLU A 73 16.69 8.29 13.90
N ILE A 74 17.33 9.28 13.28
CA ILE A 74 18.70 9.21 12.77
C ILE A 74 19.63 9.05 13.98
N LYS A 75 19.99 7.81 14.33
CA LYS A 75 21.11 7.54 15.24
C LYS A 75 22.39 7.47 14.41
N PRO A 76 23.31 8.45 14.51
CA PRO A 76 24.39 8.64 13.55
C PRO A 76 25.55 7.63 13.67
N ASN A 77 25.38 6.44 14.26
CA ASN A 77 26.55 5.63 14.61
C ASN A 77 26.48 4.10 14.52
N ASP A 78 25.47 3.47 13.91
CA ASP A 78 25.46 2.01 13.72
C ASP A 78 25.73 1.61 12.27
N SER A 79 27.01 1.42 11.97
CA SER A 79 27.59 1.04 10.66
C SER A 79 27.30 -0.41 10.23
N LYS A 80 26.25 -1.07 10.73
CA LYS A 80 25.79 -2.38 10.23
C LYS A 80 24.27 -2.49 10.33
N ILE A 81 23.58 -2.18 9.24
CA ILE A 81 22.13 -2.33 9.13
C ILE A 81 21.79 -3.82 9.14
N LYS A 82 21.39 -4.34 10.31
CA LYS A 82 21.03 -5.74 10.47
C LYS A 82 19.68 -6.02 9.80
N LYS A 83 19.60 -7.09 9.02
CA LYS A 83 18.35 -7.65 8.49
C LYS A 83 17.43 -7.99 9.67
N THR A 84 16.43 -7.15 9.93
CA THR A 84 15.36 -7.49 10.87
C THR A 84 14.31 -8.30 10.12
N SER A 85 13.73 -9.33 10.76
CA SER A 85 12.68 -10.18 10.18
C SER A 85 11.48 -9.40 9.62
N ARG A 86 11.29 -8.15 10.09
CA ARG A 86 10.21 -7.26 9.69
C ARG A 86 10.51 -6.49 8.40
N ASN A 87 11.76 -6.10 8.16
CA ASN A 87 12.16 -5.31 7.00
C ASN A 87 12.31 -6.16 5.73
N SER A 88 12.51 -7.47 5.85
CA SER A 88 12.66 -8.38 4.70
C SER A 88 11.43 -9.26 4.45
N TYR A 89 10.28 -8.97 5.06
CA TYR A 89 9.12 -9.85 4.96
C TYR A 89 8.69 -9.99 3.49
N ALA A 90 8.60 -11.23 3.00
CA ALA A 90 8.34 -11.59 1.61
C ALA A 90 9.35 -11.06 0.55
N CYS A 91 10.43 -10.38 0.94
CA CYS A 91 11.49 -9.92 0.04
C CYS A 91 12.62 -10.94 0.02
N SER A 92 12.78 -11.67 -1.10
CA SER A 92 13.81 -12.68 -1.27
C SER A 92 15.21 -12.06 -1.40
N ASN A 93 15.33 -10.95 -2.12
CA ASN A 93 16.60 -10.26 -2.38
C ASN A 93 16.72 -8.90 -1.67
N TRP A 94 16.29 -8.81 -0.41
CA TRP A 94 16.26 -7.56 0.37
C TRP A 94 17.57 -6.74 0.35
N GLN A 95 18.70 -7.41 0.53
CA GLN A 95 20.05 -6.86 0.41
C GLN A 95 20.98 -7.97 -0.09
N PRO A 96 21.54 -7.85 -1.30
CA PRO A 96 22.58 -8.77 -1.76
C PRO A 96 23.80 -8.70 -0.84
N ASN A 97 24.35 -9.87 -0.49
CA ASN A 97 25.54 -9.97 0.36
C ASN A 97 26.85 -9.72 -0.39
N GLN A 98 26.81 -9.84 -1.72
CA GLN A 98 27.97 -9.73 -2.61
C GLN A 98 27.59 -8.85 -3.81
N LEU A 99 28.60 -8.18 -4.37
CA LEU A 99 28.47 -7.55 -5.68
C LEU A 99 28.47 -8.63 -6.77
N PRO A 100 27.91 -8.35 -7.97
CA PRO A 100 28.02 -9.27 -9.11
C PRO A 100 29.49 -9.61 -9.44
N ASP A 101 29.69 -10.75 -10.11
CA ASP A 101 31.04 -11.17 -10.51
C ASP A 101 31.72 -10.12 -11.39
N GLY A 102 32.97 -9.80 -11.08
CA GLY A 102 33.73 -8.74 -11.78
C GLY A 102 33.46 -7.32 -11.29
N GLU A 103 32.49 -7.11 -10.38
CA GLU A 103 32.19 -5.79 -9.84
C GLU A 103 32.99 -5.46 -8.58
N SER A 104 33.40 -4.19 -8.48
CA SER A 104 34.03 -3.60 -7.31
C SER A 104 33.26 -2.36 -6.87
N LYS A 105 33.56 -1.83 -5.67
CA LYS A 105 32.98 -0.55 -5.23
C LYS A 105 33.27 0.59 -6.22
N ALA A 106 34.42 0.55 -6.88
CA ALA A 106 34.82 1.57 -7.86
C ALA A 106 34.00 1.45 -9.16
N SER A 107 33.80 0.23 -9.69
CA SER A 107 32.97 0.02 -10.89
C SER A 107 31.52 0.39 -10.63
N GLN A 108 30.98 0.03 -9.46
CA GLN A 108 29.64 0.40 -9.03
C GLN A 108 29.42 1.92 -8.99
N LEU A 109 30.42 2.68 -8.51
CA LEU A 109 30.38 4.14 -8.52
C LEU A 109 30.43 4.70 -9.95
N GLN A 110 31.24 4.11 -10.83
CA GLN A 110 31.29 4.48 -12.24
C GLN A 110 29.93 4.24 -12.93
N HIS A 111 29.31 3.08 -12.69
CA HIS A 111 27.98 2.74 -13.20
C HIS A 111 26.90 3.69 -12.70
N LYS A 112 26.90 4.03 -11.40
CA LYS A 112 26.01 5.07 -10.84
C LYS A 112 26.18 6.41 -11.55
N ASN A 113 27.41 6.86 -11.73
CA ASN A 113 27.71 8.12 -12.41
C ASN A 113 27.30 8.11 -13.89
N PHE A 114 27.39 6.96 -14.56
CA PHE A 114 26.89 6.78 -15.92
C PHE A 114 25.36 6.91 -15.96
N LEU A 115 24.64 6.18 -15.11
CA LEU A 115 23.18 6.25 -15.00
C LEU A 115 22.68 7.68 -14.73
N LEU A 116 23.36 8.42 -13.84
CA LEU A 116 23.06 9.82 -13.55
C LEU A 116 23.26 10.75 -14.75
N LYS A 117 24.24 10.47 -15.62
CA LYS A 117 24.46 11.23 -16.85
C LYS A 117 23.42 10.88 -17.91
N GLU A 118 23.13 9.59 -18.10
CA GLU A 118 22.13 9.13 -19.07
C GLU A 118 20.73 9.65 -18.76
N HIS A 119 20.33 9.67 -17.47
CA HIS A 119 19.01 10.17 -17.07
C HIS A 119 18.76 11.63 -17.49
N LYS A 120 19.83 12.43 -17.70
CA LYS A 120 19.73 13.84 -18.13
C LYS A 120 19.67 14.00 -19.65
N LYS A 121 19.87 12.93 -20.42
CA LYS A 121 19.85 12.99 -21.89
C LYS A 121 18.44 12.84 -22.43
N LEU A 122 18.17 13.49 -23.58
CA LEU A 122 16.93 13.32 -24.33
C LEU A 122 16.86 11.99 -25.08
N VAL A 123 18.01 11.53 -25.59
CA VAL A 123 18.17 10.22 -26.24
C VAL A 123 19.13 9.41 -25.40
N ARG A 124 18.67 8.26 -24.92
CA ARG A 124 19.33 7.44 -23.90
C ARG A 124 19.68 6.08 -24.44
N ASP A 125 20.77 5.51 -23.95
CA ASP A 125 21.12 4.12 -24.22
C ASP A 125 20.34 3.18 -23.28
N GLU A 126 19.07 2.92 -23.63
CA GLU A 126 18.15 2.14 -22.80
C GLU A 126 18.65 0.71 -22.52
N GLU A 127 19.40 0.10 -23.45
CA GLU A 127 19.94 -1.25 -23.25
C GLU A 127 21.05 -1.25 -22.18
N THR A 128 21.98 -0.31 -22.29
CA THR A 128 23.03 -0.14 -21.28
C THR A 128 22.43 0.24 -19.92
N ILE A 129 21.41 1.12 -19.88
CA ILE A 129 20.73 1.49 -18.63
C ILE A 129 20.11 0.25 -17.98
N LYS A 130 19.39 -0.60 -18.71
CA LYS A 130 18.80 -1.84 -18.17
C LYS A 130 19.84 -2.75 -17.56
N GLN A 131 20.95 -2.98 -18.25
CA GLN A 131 22.04 -3.81 -17.75
C GLN A 131 22.66 -3.21 -16.48
N LEU A 132 22.95 -1.90 -16.48
CA LEU A 132 23.53 -1.23 -15.32
C LEU A 132 22.58 -1.15 -14.14
N MET A 133 21.27 -1.03 -14.35
CA MET A 133 20.28 -1.08 -13.27
C MET A 133 20.26 -2.44 -12.57
N ILE A 134 20.49 -3.54 -13.29
CA ILE A 134 20.65 -4.88 -12.70
C ILE A 134 22.00 -4.99 -11.97
N THR A 135 23.10 -4.62 -12.64
CA THR A 135 24.46 -4.71 -12.09
C THR A 135 24.62 -3.86 -10.82
N THR A 136 23.94 -2.73 -10.73
CA THR A 136 24.00 -1.83 -9.57
C THR A 136 22.94 -2.08 -8.50
N TYR A 137 22.13 -3.13 -8.63
CA TYR A 137 21.05 -3.46 -7.71
C TYR A 137 21.50 -3.50 -6.24
N ALA A 138 22.67 -4.09 -5.95
CA ALA A 138 23.20 -4.16 -4.59
C ALA A 138 23.48 -2.76 -3.98
N SER A 139 23.99 -1.83 -4.79
CA SER A 139 24.28 -0.45 -4.40
C SER A 139 23.01 0.40 -4.24
N GLN A 140 22.02 0.19 -5.10
CA GLN A 140 20.68 0.79 -4.96
C GLN A 140 20.04 0.34 -3.63
N ARG A 141 20.02 -0.97 -3.35
CA ARG A 141 19.50 -1.51 -2.08
C ARG A 141 20.26 -1.00 -0.87
N TYR A 142 21.58 -0.85 -0.95
CA TYR A 142 22.36 -0.25 0.14
C TYR A 142 21.88 1.18 0.43
N THR A 143 21.69 1.99 -0.61
CA THR A 143 21.20 3.38 -0.48
C THR A 143 19.80 3.42 0.12
N ILE A 144 18.88 2.58 -0.36
CA ILE A 144 17.49 2.51 0.13
C ILE A 144 17.44 2.02 1.58
N ASN A 145 18.23 0.99 1.92
CA ASN A 145 18.25 0.39 3.24
C ASN A 145 18.95 1.28 4.27
N SER A 146 19.74 2.27 3.83
CA SER A 146 20.51 3.20 4.67
C SER A 146 19.69 4.29 5.36
N LYS A 147 18.36 4.14 5.45
CA LYS A 147 17.43 5.14 6.02
C LYS A 147 17.54 6.52 5.34
N ASN A 148 17.98 6.56 4.09
CA ASN A 148 17.97 7.78 3.30
C ASN A 148 16.53 8.19 3.01
N SER A 149 16.28 9.50 2.96
CA SER A 149 14.99 10.01 2.52
C SER A 149 14.76 9.64 1.05
N VAL A 150 13.49 9.55 0.64
CA VAL A 150 13.11 9.30 -0.76
C VAL A 150 13.75 10.34 -1.70
N LYS A 151 13.92 11.58 -1.23
CA LYS A 151 14.61 12.66 -1.95
C LYS A 151 16.07 12.29 -2.25
N VAL A 152 16.83 11.88 -1.24
CA VAL A 152 18.23 11.47 -1.41
C VAL A 152 18.32 10.27 -2.37
N ILE A 153 17.40 9.29 -2.24
CA ILE A 153 17.36 8.14 -3.14
C ILE A 153 17.08 8.58 -4.58
N LYS A 154 16.16 9.53 -4.81
CA LYS A 154 15.84 10.08 -6.13
C LYS A 154 16.99 10.86 -6.74
N GLU A 155 17.72 11.63 -5.94
CA GLU A 155 18.92 12.36 -6.38
C GLU A 155 20.06 11.41 -6.76
N GLU A 156 20.25 10.32 -6.00
CA GLU A 156 21.32 9.35 -6.26
C GLU A 156 20.99 8.32 -7.34
N TRP A 157 19.72 7.93 -7.47
CA TRP A 157 19.22 6.88 -8.34
C TRP A 157 17.92 7.31 -9.05
N PRO A 158 17.91 8.38 -9.85
CA PRO A 158 16.69 8.90 -10.45
C PRO A 158 16.02 7.90 -11.41
N THR A 159 16.80 7.10 -12.11
CA THR A 159 16.33 6.02 -12.99
C THR A 159 15.48 4.97 -12.24
N LEU A 160 15.68 4.79 -10.92
CA LEU A 160 14.86 3.88 -10.13
C LEU A 160 13.38 4.34 -10.03
N PHE A 161 13.11 5.62 -10.25
CA PHE A 161 11.76 6.21 -10.19
C PHE A 161 11.04 6.21 -11.54
N GLU A 162 11.66 5.64 -12.57
CA GLU A 162 11.02 5.38 -13.85
C GLU A 162 10.32 4.01 -13.80
N THR A 163 9.10 3.92 -14.34
CA THR A 163 8.17 2.79 -14.16
C THR A 163 8.80 1.43 -14.46
N ASP A 164 9.41 1.26 -15.64
CA ASP A 164 9.98 -0.02 -16.07
C ASP A 164 11.11 -0.50 -15.15
N TYR A 165 11.98 0.43 -14.77
CA TYR A 165 13.12 0.16 -13.91
C TYR A 165 12.69 -0.12 -12.47
N PHE A 166 11.67 0.60 -11.98
CA PHE A 166 11.07 0.34 -10.68
C PHE A 166 10.45 -1.05 -10.61
N ILE A 167 9.65 -1.43 -11.61
CA ILE A 167 9.00 -2.75 -11.68
C ILE A 167 10.06 -3.86 -11.72
N ASN A 168 11.11 -3.70 -12.53
CA ASN A 168 12.20 -4.67 -12.60
C ASN A 168 12.97 -4.78 -11.27
N HIS A 169 13.25 -3.65 -10.63
CA HIS A 169 13.88 -3.64 -9.32
C HIS A 169 12.98 -4.32 -8.26
N ALA A 170 11.66 -4.10 -8.29
CA ALA A 170 10.71 -4.78 -7.43
C ALA A 170 10.65 -6.29 -7.72
N ALA A 171 10.74 -6.70 -8.99
CA ALA A 171 10.74 -8.10 -9.40
C ALA A 171 11.95 -8.84 -8.82
N LEU A 172 13.12 -8.21 -8.87
CA LEU A 172 14.32 -8.71 -8.20
C LEU A 172 14.13 -8.79 -6.69
N LEU A 173 13.59 -7.74 -6.06
CA LEU A 173 13.36 -7.68 -4.61
C LEU A 173 12.44 -8.79 -4.10
N LEU A 174 11.35 -9.05 -4.81
CA LEU A 174 10.35 -10.07 -4.46
C LEU A 174 10.75 -11.47 -4.97
N GLY A 175 11.73 -11.57 -5.87
CA GLY A 175 12.09 -12.82 -6.55
C GLY A 175 10.93 -13.38 -7.37
N ARG A 176 10.15 -12.49 -7.99
CA ARG A 176 8.99 -12.85 -8.81
C ARG A 176 9.04 -12.08 -10.10
N GLN A 177 9.04 -12.81 -11.21
CA GLN A 177 8.81 -12.27 -12.53
C GLN A 177 7.31 -11.94 -12.68
N SER A 178 6.96 -11.01 -13.57
CA SER A 178 5.55 -10.61 -13.82
C SER A 178 4.79 -10.04 -12.61
N ILE A 179 5.39 -9.04 -11.95
CA ILE A 179 4.71 -8.30 -10.86
C ILE A 179 3.40 -7.68 -11.34
N CYS A 180 3.43 -6.98 -12.48
CA CYS A 180 2.25 -6.31 -13.01
C CYS A 180 1.12 -7.30 -13.27
N ASP A 181 1.39 -8.39 -13.98
CA ASP A 181 0.39 -9.44 -14.24
C ASP A 181 -0.17 -10.02 -12.94
N THR A 182 0.69 -10.24 -11.95
CA THR A 182 0.27 -10.74 -10.63
C THR A 182 -0.68 -9.77 -9.95
N ILE A 183 -0.35 -8.47 -9.94
CA ILE A 183 -1.21 -7.43 -9.35
C ILE A 183 -2.54 -7.37 -10.11
N CYS A 184 -2.50 -7.27 -11.42
CA CYS A 184 -3.67 -7.20 -12.28
C CYS A 184 -4.60 -8.40 -12.08
N ASN A 185 -4.08 -9.63 -12.12
CA ASN A 185 -4.87 -10.85 -11.94
C ASN A 185 -5.48 -10.94 -10.53
N ASN A 186 -4.77 -10.47 -9.50
CA ASN A 186 -5.32 -10.42 -8.14
C ASN A 186 -6.42 -9.36 -8.02
N ILE A 187 -6.25 -8.18 -8.59
CA ILE A 187 -7.28 -7.14 -8.60
C ILE A 187 -8.52 -7.65 -9.33
N ILE A 188 -8.38 -8.23 -10.52
CA ILE A 188 -9.50 -8.77 -11.29
C ILE A 188 -10.23 -9.87 -10.52
N SER A 189 -9.48 -10.85 -10.01
CA SER A 189 -10.09 -12.00 -9.32
C SER A 189 -10.68 -11.67 -7.95
N LYS A 190 -10.08 -10.74 -7.19
CA LYS A 190 -10.51 -10.39 -5.83
C LYS A 190 -11.45 -9.19 -5.80
N GLY A 191 -11.29 -8.24 -6.71
CA GLY A 191 -12.14 -7.04 -6.82
C GLY A 191 -13.60 -7.42 -7.03
N LYS A 192 -13.87 -8.36 -7.95
CA LYS A 192 -15.23 -8.89 -8.14
C LYS A 192 -15.79 -9.58 -6.89
N ILE A 193 -14.99 -10.38 -6.20
CA ILE A 193 -15.43 -11.05 -4.96
C ILE A 193 -15.81 -10.02 -3.88
N ILE A 194 -15.00 -8.95 -3.76
CA ILE A 194 -15.26 -7.86 -2.81
C ILE A 194 -16.56 -7.14 -3.18
N TYR A 195 -16.75 -6.84 -4.48
CA TYR A 195 -17.97 -6.24 -4.99
C TYR A 195 -19.22 -7.09 -4.70
N ASP A 196 -19.17 -8.37 -5.06
CA ASP A 196 -20.28 -9.32 -4.88
C ASP A 196 -20.62 -9.49 -3.39
N PHE A 197 -19.62 -9.49 -2.50
CA PHE A 197 -19.83 -9.48 -1.05
C PHE A 197 -20.60 -8.24 -0.60
N PHE A 198 -20.16 -7.03 -0.98
CA PHE A 198 -20.82 -5.80 -0.55
C PHE A 198 -22.21 -5.61 -1.17
N LYS A 199 -22.48 -6.21 -2.33
CA LYS A 199 -23.83 -6.28 -2.90
C LYS A 199 -24.83 -6.97 -1.97
N THR A 200 -24.38 -7.85 -1.06
CA THR A 200 -25.22 -8.47 -0.02
C THR A 200 -25.45 -7.57 1.19
N MET A 201 -24.68 -6.48 1.33
CA MET A 201 -24.67 -5.57 2.49
C MET A 201 -25.39 -4.24 2.22
N GLN A 202 -26.44 -4.26 1.39
CA GLN A 202 -27.19 -3.05 0.98
C GLN A 202 -27.95 -2.37 2.12
N ASN A 203 -28.08 -3.02 3.28
CA ASN A 203 -28.62 -2.43 4.49
C ASN A 203 -27.74 -1.28 5.05
N ASN A 204 -26.45 -1.24 4.69
CA ASN A 204 -25.60 -0.09 4.98
C ASN A 204 -25.84 1.00 3.93
N SER A 205 -26.32 2.17 4.37
CA SER A 205 -26.70 3.29 3.49
C SER A 205 -25.51 3.87 2.71
N THR A 206 -24.32 3.91 3.31
CA THR A 206 -23.08 4.38 2.65
C THR A 206 -22.63 3.40 1.57
N VAL A 207 -22.67 2.09 1.87
CA VAL A 207 -22.37 1.03 0.90
C VAL A 207 -23.38 1.04 -0.25
N SER A 208 -24.68 1.17 0.04
CA SER A 208 -25.74 1.24 -0.98
C SER A 208 -25.54 2.42 -1.94
N LYS A 209 -25.20 3.61 -1.42
CA LYS A 209 -24.87 4.78 -2.26
C LYS A 209 -23.68 4.52 -3.19
N CYS A 210 -22.60 3.95 -2.64
CA CYS A 210 -21.41 3.63 -3.42
C CYS A 210 -21.69 2.58 -4.50
N LEU A 211 -22.46 1.52 -4.18
CA LEU A 211 -22.89 0.50 -5.15
C LEU A 211 -23.71 1.09 -6.31
N ASN A 212 -24.65 1.99 -6.02
CA ASN A 212 -25.49 2.61 -7.06
C ASN A 212 -24.64 3.38 -8.09
N VAL A 213 -23.56 4.00 -7.63
CA VAL A 213 -22.63 4.67 -8.54
C VAL A 213 -21.86 3.67 -9.37
N ILE A 214 -21.32 2.62 -8.76
CA ILE A 214 -20.57 1.60 -9.50
C ILE A 214 -21.46 0.99 -10.61
N GLU A 215 -22.73 0.73 -10.30
CA GLU A 215 -23.72 0.26 -11.28
C GLU A 215 -24.00 1.31 -12.38
N SER A 216 -24.10 2.60 -12.02
CA SER A 216 -24.24 3.69 -13.01
C SER A 216 -23.03 3.79 -13.94
N ALA A 217 -21.82 3.67 -13.39
CA ALA A 217 -20.57 3.66 -14.13
C ALA A 217 -20.48 2.48 -15.10
N LYS A 218 -20.92 1.29 -14.68
CA LYS A 218 -20.99 0.11 -15.54
C LYS A 218 -21.90 0.32 -16.74
N VAL A 219 -23.07 0.93 -16.53
CA VAL A 219 -24.00 1.23 -17.61
C VAL A 219 -23.40 2.25 -18.58
N GLN A 220 -22.81 3.32 -18.06
CA GLN A 220 -22.28 4.40 -18.89
C GLN A 220 -21.03 4.00 -19.69
N LEU A 221 -20.15 3.18 -19.09
CA LEU A 221 -18.91 2.73 -19.73
C LEU A 221 -19.10 1.41 -20.51
N GLU A 222 -20.29 0.83 -20.50
CA GLU A 222 -20.59 -0.49 -21.07
C GLU A 222 -19.55 -1.56 -20.69
N SER A 223 -19.09 -1.52 -19.43
CA SER A 223 -17.92 -2.26 -18.98
C SER A 223 -18.10 -2.81 -17.58
N THR A 224 -17.55 -4.00 -17.32
CA THR A 224 -17.54 -4.63 -15.98
C THR A 224 -16.38 -4.16 -15.11
N ILE A 225 -15.45 -3.37 -15.67
CA ILE A 225 -14.29 -2.83 -14.96
C ILE A 225 -14.67 -2.03 -13.69
N PRO A 226 -15.74 -1.20 -13.69
CA PRO A 226 -16.19 -0.50 -12.48
C PRO A 226 -16.53 -1.44 -11.32
N GLU A 227 -17.02 -2.66 -11.57
CA GLU A 227 -17.26 -3.65 -10.49
C GLU A 227 -15.95 -4.07 -9.81
N ILE A 228 -14.91 -4.29 -10.62
CA ILE A 228 -13.61 -4.79 -10.17
C ILE A 228 -12.91 -3.74 -9.30
N PHE A 229 -12.82 -2.50 -9.79
CA PHE A 229 -12.10 -1.44 -9.10
C PHE A 229 -12.95 -0.73 -8.05
N GLY A 230 -14.25 -0.55 -8.32
CA GLY A 230 -15.22 -0.02 -7.36
C GLY A 230 -15.34 -0.88 -6.11
N GLY A 231 -15.08 -2.19 -6.21
CA GLY A 231 -14.95 -3.08 -5.06
C GLY A 231 -14.00 -2.55 -3.97
N ILE A 232 -12.89 -1.92 -4.35
CA ILE A 232 -11.92 -1.37 -3.39
C ILE A 232 -12.50 -0.15 -2.65
N LEU A 233 -13.30 0.67 -3.33
CA LEU A 233 -13.95 1.86 -2.75
C LEU A 233 -15.07 1.50 -1.77
N LEU A 234 -15.66 0.32 -1.89
CA LEU A 234 -16.66 -0.18 -0.95
C LEU A 234 -16.08 -0.50 0.44
N ILE A 235 -14.75 -0.75 0.53
CA ILE A 235 -14.06 -1.04 1.79
C ILE A 235 -14.15 0.15 2.77
N PRO A 236 -13.66 1.36 2.43
CA PRO A 236 -13.78 2.51 3.35
C PRO A 236 -15.25 2.87 3.62
N ALA A 237 -16.12 2.78 2.61
CA ALA A 237 -17.56 3.02 2.77
C ALA A 237 -18.21 2.09 3.80
N PHE A 238 -17.82 0.81 3.84
CA PHE A 238 -18.34 -0.16 4.80
C PHE A 238 -17.81 0.09 6.23
N PHE A 239 -16.54 0.44 6.37
CA PHE A 239 -15.93 0.69 7.67
C PHE A 239 -16.23 2.10 8.23
N GLY A 240 -16.87 2.97 7.45
CA GLY A 240 -17.10 4.36 7.81
C GLY A 240 -15.79 5.15 7.93
N GLU A 241 -14.76 4.73 7.20
CA GLU A 241 -13.48 5.43 7.13
C GLU A 241 -13.58 6.56 6.09
N GLU A 242 -12.94 7.68 6.36
CA GLU A 242 -12.83 8.74 5.37
C GLU A 242 -12.05 8.23 4.16
N GLU A 243 -12.52 8.52 2.95
CA GLU A 243 -11.86 8.07 1.72
C GLU A 243 -10.40 8.55 1.64
N ASN A 244 -10.15 9.77 2.12
CA ASN A 244 -8.82 10.37 2.21
C ASN A 244 -7.86 9.65 3.16
N ALA A 245 -8.37 8.73 3.99
CA ALA A 245 -7.57 7.87 4.84
C ALA A 245 -6.88 6.74 4.05
N LEU A 246 -7.51 6.28 2.96
CA LEU A 246 -6.98 5.22 2.09
C LEU A 246 -6.47 5.75 0.75
N PHE A 247 -7.06 6.82 0.21
CA PHE A 247 -6.69 7.41 -1.08
C PHE A 247 -6.16 8.82 -0.92
N GLN A 248 -5.15 9.18 -1.72
CA GLN A 248 -4.70 10.55 -1.88
C GLN A 248 -4.78 10.90 -3.37
N ILE A 249 -5.67 11.83 -3.70
CA ILE A 249 -5.84 12.31 -5.07
C ILE A 249 -4.98 13.55 -5.24
N ASN A 250 -3.94 13.45 -6.06
CA ASN A 250 -3.11 14.58 -6.42
C ASN A 250 -3.62 15.13 -7.75
N MET A 251 -4.24 16.31 -7.68
CA MET A 251 -4.91 16.96 -8.82
C MET A 251 -3.92 17.59 -9.81
N ASP A 252 -2.63 17.61 -9.47
CA ASP A 252 -1.60 18.22 -10.30
C ASP A 252 -0.28 17.40 -10.18
N PRO A 253 0.16 16.71 -11.24
CA PRO A 253 1.38 15.89 -11.20
C PRO A 253 2.65 16.73 -11.00
N VAL A 254 2.59 18.04 -11.26
CA VAL A 254 3.72 18.96 -11.10
C VAL A 254 3.81 19.52 -9.69
N SER A 255 2.68 19.63 -8.96
CA SER A 255 2.61 20.30 -7.65
C SER A 255 2.53 19.38 -6.44
N THR A 256 2.75 18.07 -6.61
CA THR A 256 3.04 17.16 -5.48
C THR A 256 4.35 17.62 -4.83
N THR A 257 4.24 18.65 -4.02
CA THR A 257 5.34 19.34 -3.38
C THR A 257 5.93 18.36 -2.38
N GLU A 258 7.25 18.45 -2.22
CA GLU A 258 8.06 17.66 -1.29
C GLU A 258 7.53 17.65 0.17
N LEU A 259 6.56 18.51 0.48
CA LEU A 259 5.82 18.60 1.75
C LEU A 259 4.81 17.46 1.98
N GLU A 260 4.18 16.90 0.93
CA GLU A 260 3.15 15.86 1.10
C GLU A 260 3.74 14.48 1.40
N ILE A 261 4.89 14.15 0.79
CA ILE A 261 5.64 12.91 1.09
C ILE A 261 6.19 12.93 2.53
N ASN A 262 6.37 14.12 3.11
CA ASN A 262 6.84 14.32 4.49
C ASN A 262 5.71 14.38 5.52
N GLN A 263 4.43 14.32 5.12
CA GLN A 263 3.37 14.08 6.09
C GLN A 263 3.44 12.61 6.51
N GLU A 264 3.79 12.36 7.78
CA GLU A 264 3.84 11.05 8.41
C GLU A 264 2.43 10.39 8.42
N ARG A 265 1.98 9.89 7.28
CA ARG A 265 0.78 9.07 7.19
C ARG A 265 1.12 7.69 7.77
N LEU A 266 0.57 7.41 8.95
CA LEU A 266 0.77 6.17 9.71
C LEU A 266 0.14 4.95 9.03
N THR A 267 -0.73 5.16 8.05
CA THR A 267 -1.47 4.11 7.33
C THR A 267 -1.04 4.10 5.87
N PRO A 268 -0.73 2.94 5.28
CA PRO A 268 -0.53 2.83 3.84
C PRO A 268 -1.73 3.43 3.10
N PHE A 269 -1.46 4.28 2.13
CA PHE A 269 -2.46 4.91 1.29
C PHE A 269 -2.09 4.70 -0.18
N ILE A 270 -3.09 4.79 -1.05
CA ILE A 270 -2.95 4.71 -2.50
C ILE A 270 -2.97 6.14 -3.02
N SER A 271 -1.86 6.60 -3.57
CA SER A 271 -1.79 7.91 -4.23
C SER A 271 -2.12 7.75 -5.71
N THR A 272 -3.00 8.61 -6.23
CA THR A 272 -3.38 8.61 -7.64
C THR A 272 -3.20 10.03 -8.18
N SER A 273 -2.44 10.17 -9.26
CA SER A 273 -2.30 11.44 -9.98
C SER A 273 -3.19 11.37 -11.21
N GLY A 274 -4.11 12.31 -11.36
CA GLY A 274 -4.96 12.41 -12.55
C GLY A 274 -4.71 13.73 -13.27
N LEU A 275 -4.70 13.71 -14.59
CA LEU A 275 -4.80 14.93 -15.39
C LEU A 275 -6.28 15.26 -15.56
N ILE A 276 -6.74 16.40 -15.03
CA ILE A 276 -8.00 16.97 -15.50
C ILE A 276 -7.71 17.63 -16.85
N THR A 277 -7.92 16.89 -17.94
CA THR A 277 -8.01 17.54 -19.25
C THR A 277 -9.39 18.19 -19.34
N ASN A 278 -9.46 19.51 -19.26
CA ASN A 278 -10.67 20.30 -19.47
C ASN A 278 -11.20 20.24 -20.93
N GLU A 279 -10.58 19.42 -21.78
CA GLU A 279 -10.94 19.24 -23.18
C GLU A 279 -10.86 17.75 -23.52
N CYS A 280 -12.02 17.05 -23.51
CA CYS A 280 -12.40 16.14 -24.60
C CYS A 280 -13.73 15.42 -24.32
N PRO A 281 -14.79 15.71 -25.11
CA PRO A 281 -15.86 14.77 -25.36
C PRO A 281 -15.41 13.80 -26.46
N HIS A 282 -15.40 12.50 -26.17
CA HIS A 282 -15.12 11.40 -27.11
C HIS A 282 -13.73 11.40 -27.78
N ASN A 283 -12.84 10.52 -27.31
CA ASN A 283 -11.93 9.68 -28.13
C ASN A 283 -11.04 8.83 -27.21
N PHE A 284 -11.25 7.52 -27.19
CA PHE A 284 -10.35 6.55 -26.55
C PHE A 284 -9.17 6.26 -27.49
N VAL A 285 -7.94 6.39 -27.01
CA VAL A 285 -6.72 6.08 -27.76
C VAL A 285 -6.24 4.67 -27.40
N GLU A 286 -5.98 3.85 -28.41
CA GLU A 286 -5.37 2.52 -28.29
C GLU A 286 -3.97 2.58 -27.67
N TYR A 287 -3.68 1.74 -26.65
CA TYR A 287 -2.31 1.31 -26.34
C TYR A 287 -2.23 -0.14 -25.85
N SER A 288 -1.05 -0.73 -26.01
CA SER A 288 -0.74 -2.15 -25.85
C SER A 288 -0.20 -2.48 -24.46
N ALA A 289 -0.59 -3.63 -23.92
CA ALA A 289 -0.11 -4.29 -22.68
C ALA A 289 -0.10 -3.48 -21.35
N SER A 290 -0.40 -2.18 -21.36
CA SER A 290 -0.48 -1.26 -20.21
C SER A 290 -1.91 -1.01 -19.69
N ASN A 291 -2.89 -1.78 -20.17
CA ASN A 291 -4.31 -1.41 -20.14
C ASN A 291 -5.05 -1.56 -18.81
N VAL A 292 -4.41 -2.08 -17.75
CA VAL A 292 -5.04 -2.13 -16.42
C VAL A 292 -4.83 -0.82 -15.65
N PHE A 293 -3.68 -0.17 -15.82
CA PHE A 293 -3.41 1.14 -15.20
C PHE A 293 -4.11 2.28 -15.95
N SER A 294 -4.22 2.19 -17.28
CA SER A 294 -5.00 3.16 -18.08
C SER A 294 -6.49 3.08 -17.76
N ALA A 295 -7.05 1.86 -17.70
CA ALA A 295 -8.45 1.67 -17.29
C ALA A 295 -8.69 2.08 -15.83
N TYR A 296 -7.68 1.95 -14.97
CA TYR A 296 -7.73 2.46 -13.59
C TYR A 296 -7.77 3.99 -13.56
N GLU A 297 -6.95 4.67 -14.36
CA GLU A 297 -7.00 6.14 -14.48
C GLU A 297 -8.32 6.62 -15.07
N GLU A 298 -8.84 5.98 -16.10
CA GLU A 298 -10.15 6.34 -16.70
C GLU A 298 -11.30 6.12 -15.73
N VAL A 299 -11.30 5.00 -14.98
CA VAL A 299 -12.32 4.72 -13.96
C VAL A 299 -12.20 5.65 -12.77
N LEU A 300 -10.98 5.97 -12.32
CA LEU A 300 -10.77 6.96 -11.27
C LEU A 300 -11.14 8.37 -11.71
N GLN A 301 -10.80 8.77 -12.94
CA GLN A 301 -11.20 10.05 -13.52
C GLN A 301 -12.72 10.12 -13.61
N PHE A 302 -13.38 9.06 -14.07
CA PHE A 302 -14.84 8.98 -14.11
C PHE A 302 -15.48 9.09 -12.71
N LEU A 303 -14.94 8.38 -11.72
CA LEU A 303 -15.45 8.40 -10.35
C LEU A 303 -15.17 9.75 -9.65
N THR A 304 -14.05 10.41 -9.95
CA THR A 304 -13.74 11.77 -9.46
C THR A 304 -14.60 12.84 -10.14
N HIS A 305 -14.81 12.76 -11.46
CA HIS A 305 -15.58 13.73 -12.24
C HIS A 305 -17.07 13.75 -11.87
N ASN A 306 -17.64 12.61 -11.46
CA ASN A 306 -19.02 12.51 -10.98
C ASN A 306 -19.20 12.94 -9.50
N ASN A 307 -18.24 13.68 -8.92
CA ASN A 307 -18.29 14.22 -7.56
C ASN A 307 -18.47 13.18 -6.44
N LEU A 308 -18.19 11.90 -6.69
CA LEU A 308 -18.36 10.87 -5.68
C LEU A 308 -17.43 11.03 -4.48
N PHE A 309 -16.17 11.37 -4.76
CA PHE A 309 -15.13 11.50 -3.74
C PHE A 309 -15.43 12.59 -2.69
N PHE A 310 -16.28 13.56 -3.05
CA PHE A 310 -16.69 14.65 -2.16
C PHE A 310 -18.08 14.44 -1.54
N GLN A 311 -18.91 13.54 -2.08
CA GLN A 311 -20.27 13.35 -1.58
C GLN A 311 -20.36 12.46 -0.33
N ILE A 312 -19.36 11.60 -0.06
CA ILE A 312 -19.33 10.80 1.17
C ILE A 312 -19.04 11.66 2.41
N GLN A 313 -18.36 12.80 2.27
CA GLN A 313 -18.11 13.73 3.39
C GLN A 313 -19.35 14.56 3.83
N LYS A 314 -20.43 14.61 3.04
CA LYS A 314 -21.59 15.50 3.33
C LYS A 314 -22.77 14.80 4.01
N ALA A 315 -22.62 13.57 4.47
CA ALA A 315 -23.66 12.85 5.21
C ALA A 315 -23.25 12.63 6.67
N ASN A 316 -23.18 13.73 7.43
CA ASN A 316 -23.33 13.76 8.89
C ASN A 316 -24.13 15.00 9.27
#